data_AF-A0A6S7JW34-F1
#
_entry.id   AF-A0A6S7JW34-F1
#
_cell.length_a   1.000
_cell.length_b   1.000
_cell.length_c   1.000
_cell.angle_alpha   90.00
_cell.angle_beta   90.00
_cell.angle_gamma   90.00
#
_symmetry.space_group_name_H-M   'P 1'
#
loop_
_entity.id
_entity.type
_entity.pdbx_description
1 polymer ?
#
loop_
_entity_poly.entity_id
_entity_poly.type
_entity_poly.pdbx_seq_one_letter_code
_entity_poly.pdbx_strand_id
1 'polypeptide(L)'
;MLRVRSSPNAKQRTTTKGDDVNPRWNETFKFYLNPEKKNILELVMMDKDVGLDDTVGREEIDIDGLPVKKKLMKKFFLNKTTSLKISLLVTSDETRELRFSYDICDEEKNLVWEEKHQEIRMR
;
A
#
# COMPACT_ATOMS: atom_id res chain seq x y z
N MET A 1 9.73 -7.07 -7.49
CA MET A 1 8.85 -7.43 -6.35
C MET A 1 9.09 -6.46 -5.21
N LEU A 2 8.02 -6.07 -4.53
CA LEU A 2 8.03 -5.21 -3.34
C LEU A 2 7.37 -5.98 -2.19
N ARG A 3 7.96 -5.94 -0.99
CA ARG A 3 7.40 -6.62 0.18
C ARG A 3 7.57 -5.82 1.47
N VAL A 4 6.51 -5.75 2.26
CA VAL A 4 6.49 -5.18 3.62
C VAL A 4 5.83 -6.20 4.55
N ARG A 5 6.62 -6.88 5.40
CA ARG A 5 6.11 -8.03 6.19
C ARG A 5 5.05 -7.66 7.22
N SER A 6 5.09 -6.44 7.74
CA SER A 6 4.13 -5.92 8.73
C SER A 6 2.77 -5.54 8.12
N SER A 7 2.69 -5.47 6.78
CA SER A 7 1.52 -4.96 6.08
C SER A 7 0.54 -6.09 5.70
N PRO A 8 -0.79 -5.88 5.76
CA PRO A 8 -1.77 -6.89 5.32
C PRO A 8 -1.63 -7.21 3.83
N ASN A 9 -1.29 -6.23 2.99
CA ASN A 9 -0.96 -6.43 1.58
C ASN A 9 0.55 -6.60 1.40
N ALA A 10 1.11 -7.58 2.12
CA ALA A 10 2.54 -7.71 2.36
C ALA A 10 3.42 -7.81 1.12
N LYS A 11 2.92 -8.27 -0.02
CA LYS A 11 3.72 -8.54 -1.22
C LYS A 11 2.99 -8.06 -2.48
N GLN A 12 3.68 -7.25 -3.28
CA GLN A 12 3.21 -6.74 -4.56
C GLN A 12 4.30 -6.92 -5.62
N ARG A 13 3.91 -6.98 -6.89
CA ARG A 13 4.83 -7.15 -8.02
C ARG A 13 4.46 -6.17 -9.12
N THR A 14 5.49 -5.67 -9.80
CA THR A 14 5.35 -4.87 -11.00
C THR A 14 4.97 -5.74 -12.19
N THR A 15 4.46 -5.11 -13.25
CA THR A 15 4.33 -5.79 -14.55
C THR A 15 5.68 -6.27 -15.05
N THR A 16 5.72 -7.40 -15.75
CA THR A 16 6.93 -7.82 -16.46
C THR A 16 7.07 -6.97 -17.72
N LYS A 17 8.26 -6.40 -17.93
CA LYS A 17 8.66 -5.80 -19.20
C LYS A 17 9.71 -6.70 -19.84
N GLY A 18 9.41 -7.27 -20.99
CA GLY A 18 10.36 -8.08 -21.76
C GLY A 18 11.26 -7.19 -22.60
N ASP A 19 12.49 -7.67 -22.83
CA ASP A 19 13.46 -7.10 -23.78
C ASP A 19 13.79 -5.60 -23.58
N ASP A 20 13.78 -5.11 -22.34
CA ASP A 20 14.17 -3.73 -22.02
C ASP A 20 15.24 -3.70 -20.92
N VAL A 21 16.40 -3.12 -21.24
CA VAL A 21 17.54 -2.94 -20.32
C VAL A 21 17.36 -1.74 -19.38
N ASN A 22 16.42 -0.83 -19.67
CA ASN A 22 16.08 0.32 -18.84
C ASN A 22 14.55 0.42 -18.62
N PRO A 23 13.94 -0.63 -18.06
CA PRO A 23 12.49 -0.73 -17.95
C PRO A 23 11.92 0.40 -17.11
N ARG A 24 10.84 1.01 -17.61
CA ARG A 24 10.06 2.02 -16.90
C ARG A 24 8.68 1.47 -16.58
N TRP A 25 8.46 1.13 -15.32
CA TRP A 25 7.16 0.66 -14.86
C TRP A 25 6.15 1.79 -14.67
N ASN A 26 6.57 2.90 -14.04
CA ASN A 26 5.68 4.00 -13.65
C ASN A 26 4.44 3.54 -12.84
N GLU A 27 4.59 2.45 -12.09
CA GLU A 27 3.54 1.86 -11.27
C GLU A 27 3.60 2.40 -9.84
N THR A 28 2.44 2.56 -9.21
CA THR A 28 2.31 3.00 -7.82
C THR A 28 1.73 1.88 -6.97
N PHE A 29 2.41 1.57 -5.86
CA PHE A 29 1.96 0.58 -4.89
C PHE A 29 1.66 1.27 -3.57
N LYS A 30 0.59 0.85 -2.90
CA LYS A 30 0.23 1.32 -1.57
C LYS A 30 0.41 0.17 -0.58
N PHE A 31 0.97 0.45 0.59
CA PHE A 31 1.07 -0.52 1.68
C PHE A 31 0.48 0.11 2.94
N TYR A 32 -0.29 -0.66 3.69
CA TYR A 32 -0.79 -0.21 5.00
C TYR A 32 0.25 -0.57 6.06
N LEU A 33 0.73 0.44 6.78
CA LEU A 33 1.80 0.29 7.76
C LEU A 33 1.22 0.33 9.18
N ASN A 34 1.78 -0.47 10.07
CA ASN A 34 1.45 -0.40 11.49
C ASN A 34 2.53 0.43 12.19
N PRO A 35 2.20 1.59 12.81
CA PRO A 35 3.18 2.46 13.46
C PRO A 35 3.84 1.83 14.70
N GLU A 36 3.26 0.79 15.29
CA GLU A 36 3.82 0.09 16.46
C GLU A 36 4.85 -0.99 16.09
N LYS A 37 4.94 -1.34 14.80
CA LYS A 37 5.85 -2.38 14.29
C LYS A 37 6.93 -1.74 13.44
N LYS A 38 8.11 -2.36 13.42
CA LYS A 38 9.17 -1.96 12.50
C LYS A 38 8.74 -2.24 11.05
N ASN A 39 8.67 -1.21 10.21
CA ASN A 39 8.25 -1.34 8.82
C ASN A 39 9.46 -1.30 7.89
N ILE A 40 9.78 -2.45 7.28
CA ILE A 40 10.87 -2.58 6.30
C ILE A 40 10.28 -2.92 4.94
N LEU A 41 10.65 -2.12 3.93
CA LEU A 41 10.37 -2.40 2.53
C LEU A 41 11.53 -3.19 1.92
N GLU A 42 11.29 -4.47 1.64
CA GLU A 42 12.16 -5.33 0.85
C GLU A 42 11.87 -5.11 -0.65
N LEU A 43 12.88 -4.67 -1.40
CA LEU A 43 12.87 -4.57 -2.85
C LEU A 43 13.67 -5.74 -3.43
N VAL A 44 13.07 -6.44 -4.39
CA VAL A 44 13.74 -7.53 -5.10
C VAL A 44 13.54 -7.35 -6.59
N MET A 45 14.63 -7.16 -7.32
CA MET A 45 14.61 -7.16 -8.79
C MET A 45 14.77 -8.60 -9.28
N MET A 46 13.90 -9.00 -10.19
CA MET A 46 13.86 -10.35 -10.75
C MET A 46 13.96 -10.21 -12.26
N ASP A 47 14.80 -11.03 -12.88
CA ASP A 47 14.77 -11.24 -14.32
C ASP A 47 13.79 -12.37 -14.63
N LYS A 48 12.99 -12.20 -15.68
CA LYS A 48 11.98 -13.19 -16.07
C LYS A 48 12.44 -13.83 -17.37
N ASP A 49 13.44 -14.69 -17.27
CA ASP A 49 13.82 -15.58 -18.36
C ASP A 49 12.88 -16.79 -18.40
N VAL A 50 12.87 -17.50 -19.54
CA VAL A 50 12.02 -18.69 -19.79
C VAL A 50 12.39 -19.89 -18.89
N GLY A 51 13.34 -19.72 -17.95
CA GLY A 51 13.85 -20.71 -17.00
C GLY A 51 13.59 -20.37 -15.52
N LEU A 52 14.61 -20.51 -14.67
CA LEU A 52 14.54 -20.10 -13.26
C LEU A 52 14.55 -18.57 -13.18
N ASP A 53 13.52 -17.97 -12.55
CA ASP A 53 13.49 -16.54 -12.23
C ASP A 53 14.72 -16.18 -11.37
N ASP A 54 15.77 -15.66 -12.00
CA ASP A 54 17.00 -15.27 -11.31
C ASP A 54 16.81 -13.91 -10.61
N THR A 55 17.20 -13.87 -9.34
CA THR A 55 17.15 -12.62 -8.57
C THR A 55 18.38 -11.76 -8.93
N VAL A 56 18.15 -10.64 -9.61
CA VAL A 56 19.20 -9.67 -9.99
C VAL A 56 19.82 -8.99 -8.77
N GLY A 57 19.01 -8.69 -7.76
CA GLY A 57 19.46 -8.04 -6.53
C GLY A 57 18.34 -7.76 -5.55
N ARG A 58 18.73 -7.45 -4.30
CA ARG A 58 17.82 -7.18 -3.18
C ARG A 58 18.30 -5.98 -2.41
N GLU A 59 17.36 -5.15 -1.96
CA GLU A 59 17.61 -3.98 -1.14
C GLU A 59 16.53 -3.85 -0.07
N GLU A 60 16.91 -3.36 1.12
CA GLU A 60 16.00 -3.17 2.24
C GLU A 60 15.97 -1.70 2.66
N ILE A 61 14.76 -1.18 2.89
CA ILE A 61 14.55 0.22 3.22
C ILE A 61 13.75 0.29 4.51
N ASP A 62 14.35 0.92 5.52
CA ASP A 62 13.64 1.27 6.74
C ASP A 62 12.67 2.42 6.45
N ILE A 63 11.37 2.16 6.61
CA ILE A 63 10.31 3.13 6.34
C ILE A 63 10.14 4.08 7.54
N ASP A 64 10.45 3.62 8.75
CA ASP A 64 10.21 4.37 9.97
C ASP A 64 11.11 5.61 10.06
N GLY A 65 12.24 5.63 9.34
CA GLY A 65 13.13 6.79 9.22
C GLY A 65 12.73 7.81 8.15
N LEU A 66 11.60 7.61 7.43
CA LEU A 66 11.20 8.49 6.34
C LEU A 66 10.24 9.60 6.83
N PRO A 67 10.40 10.85 6.36
CA PRO A 67 9.48 11.94 6.67
C PRO A 67 8.06 11.69 6.13
N VAL A 68 7.08 11.84 7.02
CA VAL A 68 5.66 11.76 6.70
C VAL A 68 5.23 12.98 5.85
N LYS A 69 4.29 12.77 4.92
CA LYS A 69 3.75 13.74 3.95
C LYS A 69 4.78 14.35 3.00
N LYS A 70 5.99 13.79 2.91
CA LYS A 70 7.03 14.25 1.98
C LYS A 70 7.36 13.17 0.96
N LYS A 71 7.30 13.52 -0.32
CA LYS A 71 7.74 12.64 -1.40
C LYS A 71 9.27 12.64 -1.49
N LEU A 72 9.87 11.45 -1.44
CA LEU A 72 11.30 11.24 -1.51
C LEU A 72 11.64 10.39 -2.71
N MET A 73 12.61 10.84 -3.50
CA MET A 73 13.10 10.09 -4.65
C MET A 73 14.46 9.52 -4.29
N LYS A 74 14.56 8.19 -4.27
CA LYS A 74 15.78 7.49 -3.87
C LYS A 74 16.22 6.53 -4.96
N LYS A 75 17.53 6.49 -5.20
CA LYS A 75 18.18 5.59 -6.14
C LYS A 75 18.95 4.53 -5.36
N PHE A 76 18.72 3.28 -5.71
CA PHE A 76 19.31 2.09 -5.10
C PHE A 76 20.19 1.39 -6.13
N PHE A 77 21.32 0.84 -5.71
CA PHE A 77 22.20 0.05 -6.56
C PHE A 77 22.04 -1.41 -6.16
N LEU A 78 21.29 -2.18 -6.96
CA LEU A 78 20.94 -3.57 -6.65
C LEU A 78 22.13 -4.52 -6.83
N ASN A 79 23.03 -4.16 -7.76
CA ASN A 79 24.31 -4.81 -7.99
C ASN A 79 25.30 -3.75 -8.51
N LYS A 80 26.48 -4.17 -9.01
CA LYS A 80 27.53 -3.25 -9.50
C LYS A 80 27.11 -2.44 -10.75
N THR A 81 26.09 -2.87 -11.48
CA THR A 81 25.74 -2.34 -12.82
C THR A 81 24.32 -1.77 -12.87
N THR A 82 23.40 -2.34 -12.10
CA THR A 82 21.96 -2.09 -12.16
C THR A 82 21.53 -1.20 -11.00
N SER A 83 20.85 -0.11 -11.36
CA SER A 83 20.29 0.82 -10.38
C SER A 83 18.79 0.98 -10.55
N LEU A 84 18.07 1.07 -9.44
CA LEU A 84 16.64 1.25 -9.38
C LEU A 84 16.31 2.60 -8.76
N LYS A 85 15.45 3.37 -9.41
CA LYS A 85 14.98 4.66 -8.91
C LYS A 85 13.52 4.55 -8.53
N ILE A 86 13.20 4.85 -7.26
CA ILE A 86 11.82 4.82 -6.75
C ILE A 86 11.46 6.14 -6.06
N SER A 87 10.16 6.43 -6.02
CA SER A 87 9.60 7.52 -5.22
C SER A 87 8.80 6.93 -4.07
N LEU A 88 9.09 7.37 -2.85
CA LEU A 88 8.45 6.96 -1.61
C LEU A 88 7.65 8.13 -1.04
N LEU A 89 6.44 7.86 -0.57
CA LEU A 89 5.59 8.85 0.11
C LEU A 89 4.88 8.11 1.25
N VAL A 90 5.07 8.58 2.48
CA VAL A 90 4.38 8.06 3.67
C VAL A 90 3.29 9.05 4.03
N THR A 91 2.06 8.58 4.24
CA THR A 91 0.93 9.40 4.66
C THR A 91 0.29 8.80 5.91
N SER A 92 -0.04 9.63 6.89
CA SER A 92 -0.89 9.24 8.01
C SER A 92 -2.34 9.48 7.63
N ASP A 93 -3.15 8.43 7.62
CA ASP A 93 -4.58 8.53 7.40
C ASP A 93 -5.28 8.56 8.76
N GLU A 94 -5.99 9.65 9.05
CA GLU A 94 -6.77 9.80 10.29
C GLU A 94 -8.25 9.46 10.06
N THR A 95 -8.64 9.15 8.83
CA THR A 95 -10.04 8.85 8.51
C THR A 95 -10.36 7.43 8.99
N ARG A 96 -11.20 7.36 10.03
CA ARG A 96 -11.74 6.07 10.48
C ARG A 96 -12.86 5.70 9.52
N GLU A 97 -12.53 4.98 8.45
CA GLU A 97 -13.54 4.41 7.55
C GLU A 97 -14.46 3.41 8.30
N LEU A 98 -13.98 2.84 9.39
CA LEU A 98 -14.74 1.94 10.25
C LEU A 98 -15.52 2.71 11.33
N ARG A 99 -16.83 2.48 11.37
CA ARG A 99 -17.72 2.93 12.44
C ARG A 99 -17.62 1.98 13.63
N PHE A 100 -17.00 2.43 14.72
CA PHE A 100 -16.96 1.70 15.99
C PHE A 100 -18.10 2.17 16.90
N SER A 101 -19.33 1.74 16.60
CA SER A 101 -20.51 2.06 17.41
C SER A 101 -21.41 0.84 17.53
N TYR A 102 -22.00 0.67 18.72
CA TYR A 102 -23.07 -0.30 18.98
C TYR A 102 -24.44 0.23 18.56
N ASP A 103 -24.53 1.52 18.21
CA ASP A 103 -25.78 2.13 17.75
C ASP A 103 -26.01 1.79 16.28
N ILE A 104 -27.30 1.59 16.00
CA ILE A 104 -27.90 1.49 14.66
C ILE A 104 -27.36 2.59 13.73
N CYS A 105 -27.09 2.26 12.46
CA CYS A 105 -26.53 3.24 11.53
C CYS A 105 -27.49 4.41 11.30
N ASP A 106 -26.99 5.57 10.89
CA ASP A 106 -27.85 6.76 10.82
C ASP A 106 -28.91 6.65 9.71
N GLU A 107 -28.63 5.86 8.67
CA GLU A 107 -29.62 5.45 7.67
C GLU A 107 -30.75 4.63 8.29
N GLU A 108 -30.44 3.60 9.08
CA GLU A 108 -31.45 2.79 9.78
C GLU A 108 -32.21 3.59 10.85
N LYS A 109 -31.55 4.52 11.56
CA LYS A 109 -32.25 5.42 12.49
C LYS A 109 -33.32 6.21 11.75
N ASN A 110 -32.99 6.81 10.61
CA ASN A 110 -33.93 7.60 9.83
C ASN A 110 -35.14 6.76 9.39
N LEU A 111 -34.92 5.50 8.97
CA LEU A 111 -36.02 4.58 8.64
C LEU A 111 -36.96 4.34 9.83
N VAL A 112 -36.41 4.05 11.02
CA VAL A 112 -37.23 3.85 12.23
C VAL A 112 -37.99 5.12 12.61
N TRP A 113 -37.39 6.30 12.45
CA TRP A 113 -38.06 7.58 12.69
C TRP A 113 -39.22 7.79 11.71
N GLU A 114 -39.03 7.52 10.42
CA GLU A 114 -40.05 7.66 9.38
C GLU A 114 -41.23 6.69 9.61
N GLU A 115 -40.95 5.42 9.90
CA GLU A 115 -41.97 4.43 10.22
C GLU A 115 -42.84 4.87 11.41
N LYS A 116 -42.20 5.33 12.50
CA LYS A 116 -42.93 5.87 13.66
C LYS A 116 -43.79 7.08 13.33
N HIS A 117 -43.29 8.00 12.49
CA HIS A 117 -44.06 9.18 12.09
C HIS A 117 -45.24 8.84 11.18
N GLN A 118 -45.11 7.83 10.32
CA GLN A 118 -46.24 7.33 9.53
C GLN A 118 -47.28 6.66 10.41
N GLU A 119 -46.87 5.87 11.39
CA GLU A 119 -47.78 5.18 12.31
C GLU A 119 -48.56 6.17 13.19
N ILE A 120 -47.90 7.24 13.67
CA ILE A 120 -48.56 8.34 14.40
C ILE A 120 -49.55 9.09 13.50
N ARG A 121 -49.22 9.29 12.22
CA ARG A 121 -50.09 10.01 11.27
C ARG A 121 -51.34 9.22 10.86
N MET A 122 -51.30 7.89 10.97
CA MET A 122 -52.43 7.01 10.65
C MET A 122 -53.38 6.77 11.83
N ARG A 123 -53.11 7.37 13.00
CA ARG A 123 -53.86 7.18 14.23
C ARG A 123 -54.62 8.45 14.61
#